data_AF-A0A9Q9FGB4-F1
#
_entry.id   AF-A0A9Q9FGB4-F1
#
_cell.length_a   1.000
_cell.length_b   1.000
_cell.length_c   1.000
_cell.angle_alpha   90.00
_cell.angle_beta   90.00
_cell.angle_gamma   90.00
#
_symmetry.space_group_name_H-M   'P 1'
#
loop_
_entity.id
_entity.type
_entity.pdbx_description
1 polymer ?
#
loop_
_entity_poly.entity_id
_entity_poly.type
_entity_poly.pdbx_seq_one_letter_code
_entity_poly.pdbx_strand_id
1 'polypeptide(L)'
;MQNMNDIIKESMIANAIKCNYDESFETILNKLKKPELKAIVDAHGLKGCSSLAKGGLIERIKSTLADSARLEYILCGLNDVMMSDFVMLANETYVSVDDVMSGCVHILYSLGYVLPVMNGKEVVYVMPEVVKEAYQSIDQAALEEAKVRVDLVYLYMKALVNLYGVCEFNQLISVFNQYEAPELTAEEALNVLFCKLTFKGDVQSFGPLLVSDVLLIDSEMDAVALYDMQQDKPYYMPTKEEVMQFGTDQGEWTPQLEQVCKFISENICDDVNVAREIAHEMGVAFTYKYQAKLAFMALESRGIEIESYNVGQALMILLMDAFNYARTWESKGFRQVDQEATSLNDAQSNQVVVPMINPMKSTKVGRNEPCPCESGKKYKKCCGR
;
A
#
# COMPACT_ATOMS: atom_id res chain seq x y z
N MET A 1 -7.56 -15.71 -11.01
CA MET A 1 -6.33 -14.89 -10.98
C MET A 1 -5.17 -15.85 -10.86
N GLN A 2 -4.25 -15.84 -11.81
CA GLN A 2 -2.98 -16.56 -11.68
C GLN A 2 -2.22 -15.96 -10.49
N ASN A 3 -1.63 -16.78 -9.63
CA ASN A 3 -0.91 -16.29 -8.45
C ASN A 3 0.23 -15.37 -8.94
N MET A 4 0.44 -14.21 -8.33
CA MET A 4 1.53 -13.29 -8.70
C MET A 4 2.88 -14.01 -8.74
N ASN A 5 3.09 -14.98 -7.83
CA ASN A 5 4.29 -15.81 -7.80
C ASN A 5 4.43 -16.70 -9.05
N ASP A 6 3.33 -17.22 -9.60
CA ASP A 6 3.35 -18.00 -10.84
C ASP A 6 3.74 -17.12 -12.03
N ILE A 7 3.22 -15.89 -12.08
CA ILE A 7 3.57 -14.92 -13.13
C ILE A 7 5.07 -14.56 -13.07
N ILE A 8 5.58 -14.32 -11.87
CA ILE A 8 7.01 -14.04 -11.67
C ILE A 8 7.86 -15.23 -12.10
N LYS A 9 7.47 -16.45 -11.70
CA LYS A 9 8.17 -17.67 -12.08
C LYS A 9 8.19 -17.89 -13.59
N GLU A 10 7.05 -17.75 -14.27
CA GLU A 10 6.97 -17.85 -15.73
C GLU A 10 7.86 -16.81 -16.42
N SER A 11 7.89 -15.58 -15.90
CA SER A 11 8.79 -14.53 -16.38
C SER A 11 10.27 -14.93 -16.20
N MET A 12 10.65 -15.48 -15.05
CA MET A 12 12.03 -15.91 -14.79
C MET A 12 12.47 -17.04 -15.73
N ILE A 13 11.59 -18.01 -15.97
CA ILE A 13 11.83 -19.11 -16.92
C ILE A 13 11.98 -18.57 -18.34
N ALA A 14 11.12 -17.64 -18.76
CA ALA A 14 11.16 -17.05 -20.09
C ALA A 14 12.44 -16.23 -20.34
N ASN A 15 12.99 -15.63 -19.28
CA ASN A 15 14.22 -14.82 -19.32
C ASN A 15 15.48 -15.60 -18.94
N ALA A 16 15.42 -16.93 -18.80
CA ALA A 16 16.55 -17.75 -18.42
C ALA A 16 17.73 -17.63 -19.41
N ILE A 17 18.90 -17.33 -18.87
CA ILE A 17 20.13 -17.17 -19.64
C ILE A 17 20.69 -18.56 -19.97
N LYS A 18 21.04 -18.78 -21.23
CA LYS A 18 21.62 -20.05 -21.72
C LYS A 18 23.09 -20.19 -21.30
N CYS A 19 23.31 -20.45 -20.02
CA CYS A 19 24.59 -20.74 -19.39
C CYS A 19 24.38 -21.65 -18.18
N ASN A 20 25.41 -22.40 -17.82
CA ASN A 20 25.43 -23.11 -16.54
C ASN A 20 25.61 -22.12 -15.38
N TYR A 21 25.21 -22.53 -14.18
CA TYR A 21 25.29 -21.71 -12.96
C TYR A 21 26.73 -21.41 -12.50
N ASP A 22 27.71 -22.22 -12.94
CA ASP A 22 29.12 -22.11 -12.58
C ASP A 22 29.93 -21.24 -13.55
N GLU A 23 29.30 -20.67 -14.59
CA GLU A 23 29.95 -19.72 -15.49
C GLU A 23 30.27 -18.40 -14.76
N SER A 24 31.40 -17.78 -15.12
CA SER A 24 31.79 -16.50 -14.52
C SER A 24 30.75 -15.41 -14.78
N PHE A 25 30.61 -14.47 -13.84
CA PHE A 25 29.62 -13.40 -13.98
C PHE A 25 29.79 -12.59 -15.27
N GLU A 26 31.03 -12.31 -15.67
CA GLU A 26 31.32 -11.64 -16.93
C GLU A 26 30.89 -12.47 -18.15
N THR A 27 31.04 -13.78 -18.11
CA THR A 27 30.57 -14.68 -19.16
C THR A 27 29.04 -14.63 -19.26
N ILE A 28 28.33 -14.67 -18.13
CA ILE A 28 26.86 -14.58 -18.09
C ILE A 28 26.40 -13.24 -18.67
N LEU A 29 26.97 -12.11 -18.23
CA LEU A 29 26.64 -10.78 -18.76
C LEU A 29 26.94 -10.65 -20.27
N ASN A 30 27.97 -11.31 -20.77
CA ASN A 30 28.27 -11.35 -22.19
C ASN A 30 27.21 -12.09 -23.03
N LYS A 31 26.36 -12.93 -22.42
CA LYS A 31 25.23 -13.58 -23.11
C LYS A 31 24.01 -12.68 -23.23
N LEU A 32 23.88 -11.66 -22.38
CA LEU A 32 22.81 -10.67 -22.45
C LEU A 32 23.00 -9.74 -23.67
N LYS A 33 21.89 -9.32 -24.27
CA LYS A 33 21.87 -8.32 -25.34
C LYS A 33 22.06 -6.92 -24.73
N LYS A 34 22.50 -5.98 -25.56
CA LYS A 34 22.72 -4.59 -25.14
C LYS A 34 21.48 -3.94 -24.47
N PRO A 35 20.24 -4.15 -24.93
CA PRO A 35 19.05 -3.60 -24.25
C PRO A 35 18.84 -4.17 -22.84
N GLU A 36 19.13 -5.46 -22.61
CA GLU A 36 18.99 -6.10 -21.30
C GLU A 36 20.02 -5.55 -20.31
N LEU A 37 21.29 -5.41 -20.74
CA LEU A 37 22.33 -4.75 -19.94
C LEU A 37 21.98 -3.29 -19.64
N LYS A 38 21.39 -2.58 -20.61
CA LYS A 38 20.94 -1.21 -20.42
C LYS A 38 19.79 -1.13 -19.42
N ALA A 39 18.86 -2.08 -19.43
CA ALA A 39 17.78 -2.15 -18.44
C ALA A 39 18.32 -2.30 -17.01
N ILE A 40 19.33 -3.15 -16.79
CA ILE A 40 19.98 -3.29 -15.47
C ILE A 40 20.60 -1.95 -15.03
N VAL A 41 21.35 -1.31 -15.91
CA VAL A 41 22.00 -0.02 -15.62
C VAL A 41 20.99 1.09 -15.33
N ASP A 42 19.90 1.13 -16.10
CA ASP A 42 18.82 2.11 -15.95
C ASP A 42 18.04 1.84 -14.65
N ALA A 43 17.86 0.57 -14.24
CA ALA A 43 17.23 0.20 -12.96
C ALA A 43 18.05 0.65 -11.73
N HIS A 44 19.38 0.80 -11.88
CA HIS A 44 20.22 1.43 -10.85
C HIS A 44 20.26 2.97 -10.93
N GLY A 45 19.59 3.59 -11.89
CA GLY A 45 19.58 5.05 -12.07
C GLY A 45 20.94 5.65 -12.48
N LEU A 46 21.83 4.85 -13.08
CA LEU A 46 23.21 5.27 -13.36
C LEU A 46 23.28 6.25 -14.55
N LYS A 47 23.72 7.48 -14.27
CA LYS A 47 23.93 8.51 -15.30
C LYS A 47 25.13 8.18 -16.20
N GLY A 48 25.11 8.71 -17.43
CA GLY A 48 26.24 8.65 -18.36
C GLY A 48 26.41 7.32 -19.11
N CYS A 49 25.48 6.38 -18.99
CA CYS A 49 25.63 5.06 -19.58
C CYS A 49 25.04 4.90 -21.00
N SER A 50 24.25 5.88 -21.47
CA SER A 50 23.52 5.79 -22.74
C SER A 50 24.41 5.63 -23.97
N SER A 51 25.63 6.17 -23.95
CA SER A 51 26.59 6.08 -25.05
C SER A 51 27.50 4.86 -24.98
N LEU A 52 27.48 4.09 -23.88
CA LEU A 52 28.40 2.98 -23.68
C LEU A 52 28.15 1.84 -24.67
N ALA A 53 29.25 1.26 -25.15
CA ALA A 53 29.22 -0.02 -25.86
C ALA A 53 28.93 -1.17 -24.88
N LYS A 54 28.64 -2.37 -25.40
CA LYS A 54 28.28 -3.54 -24.59
C LYS A 54 29.31 -3.82 -23.47
N GLY A 55 30.60 -3.87 -23.79
CA GLY A 55 31.65 -4.09 -22.79
C GLY A 55 31.69 -3.00 -21.70
N GLY A 56 31.46 -1.73 -22.06
CA GLY A 56 31.39 -0.64 -21.08
C GLY A 56 30.20 -0.76 -20.12
N LEU A 57 29.06 -1.26 -20.60
CA LEU A 57 27.89 -1.56 -19.75
C LEU A 57 28.19 -2.71 -18.79
N ILE A 58 28.85 -3.77 -19.26
CA ILE A 58 29.24 -4.93 -18.44
C ILE A 58 30.15 -4.49 -17.28
N GLU A 59 31.20 -3.71 -17.57
CA GLU A 59 32.10 -3.19 -16.54
C GLU A 59 31.39 -2.27 -15.56
N ARG A 60 30.43 -1.47 -16.04
CA ARG A 60 29.61 -0.63 -15.17
C ARG A 60 28.73 -1.46 -14.22
N ILE A 61 28.08 -2.51 -14.72
CA ILE A 61 27.26 -3.41 -13.90
C ILE A 61 28.15 -4.11 -12.86
N LYS A 62 29.28 -4.71 -13.29
CA LYS A 62 30.22 -5.39 -12.38
C LYS A 62 30.68 -4.47 -11.24
N SER A 63 31.12 -3.26 -11.57
CA SER A 63 31.56 -2.29 -10.55
C SER A 63 30.43 -1.85 -9.61
N THR A 64 29.19 -1.70 -10.11
CA THR A 64 28.04 -1.36 -9.27
C THR A 64 27.63 -2.50 -8.34
N LEU A 65 27.67 -3.75 -8.79
CA LEU A 65 27.29 -4.91 -7.97
C LEU A 65 28.40 -5.34 -6.98
N ALA A 66 29.64 -4.93 -7.22
CA ALA A 66 30.77 -5.12 -6.31
C ALA A 66 30.84 -4.07 -5.19
N ASP A 67 30.09 -2.98 -5.31
CA ASP A 67 30.10 -1.89 -4.35
C ASP A 67 29.26 -2.26 -3.12
N SER A 68 29.92 -2.54 -2.00
CA SER A 68 29.28 -2.96 -0.76
C SER A 68 28.37 -1.87 -0.17
N ALA A 69 28.71 -0.58 -0.32
CA ALA A 69 27.85 0.51 0.15
C ALA A 69 26.57 0.61 -0.68
N ARG A 70 26.67 0.35 -1.99
CA ARG A 70 25.49 0.26 -2.85
C ARG A 70 24.61 -0.94 -2.48
N LEU A 71 25.22 -2.09 -2.21
CA LEU A 71 24.48 -3.27 -1.78
C LEU A 71 23.80 -3.04 -0.42
N GLU A 72 24.49 -2.46 0.55
CA GLU A 72 23.95 -2.10 1.86
C GLU A 72 22.69 -1.22 1.74
N TYR A 73 22.73 -0.20 0.87
CA TYR A 73 21.56 0.63 0.55
C TYR A 73 20.39 -0.20 0.01
N ILE A 74 20.65 -1.19 -0.84
CA ILE A 74 19.61 -2.06 -1.40
C ILE A 74 19.03 -2.99 -0.32
N LEU A 75 19.89 -3.55 0.54
CA LEU A 75 19.47 -4.43 1.64
C LEU A 75 18.62 -3.69 2.69
N CYS A 76 18.86 -2.40 2.90
CA CYS A 76 18.00 -1.54 3.73
C CYS A 76 16.55 -1.44 3.21
N GLY A 77 16.35 -1.63 1.90
CA GLY A 77 15.03 -1.58 1.27
C GLY A 77 14.19 -2.83 1.50
N LEU A 78 14.84 -3.97 1.76
CA LEU A 78 14.20 -5.27 1.94
C LEU A 78 13.49 -5.36 3.31
N ASN A 79 12.26 -5.85 3.33
CA ASN A 79 11.60 -6.28 4.57
C ASN A 79 12.11 -7.67 5.02
N ASP A 80 11.66 -8.16 6.17
CA ASP A 80 12.13 -9.42 6.76
C ASP A 80 12.01 -10.63 5.82
N VAL A 81 10.88 -10.75 5.12
CA VAL A 81 10.64 -11.85 4.16
C VAL A 81 11.63 -11.76 3.00
N MET A 82 11.79 -10.56 2.44
CA MET A 82 12.70 -10.33 1.31
C MET A 82 14.17 -10.49 1.72
N MET A 83 14.53 -10.14 2.96
CA MET A 83 15.86 -10.39 3.52
C MET A 83 16.14 -11.89 3.65
N SER A 84 15.15 -12.67 4.10
CA SER A 84 15.27 -14.14 4.15
C SER A 84 15.55 -14.73 2.77
N ASP A 85 14.83 -14.27 1.73
CA ASP A 85 15.07 -14.69 0.35
C ASP A 85 16.49 -14.33 -0.11
N PHE A 86 16.94 -13.10 0.18
CA PHE A 86 18.29 -12.64 -0.16
C PHE A 86 19.37 -13.51 0.50
N VAL A 87 19.25 -13.78 1.80
CA VAL A 87 20.20 -14.60 2.56
C VAL A 87 20.24 -16.04 2.06
N MET A 88 19.09 -16.61 1.68
CA MET A 88 19.03 -17.93 1.03
C MET A 88 19.83 -17.92 -0.28
N LEU A 89 19.58 -16.95 -1.17
CA LEU A 89 20.29 -16.81 -2.44
C LEU A 89 21.80 -16.58 -2.26
N ALA A 90 22.20 -15.86 -1.21
CA ALA A 90 23.61 -15.56 -0.94
C ALA A 90 24.40 -16.78 -0.45
N ASN A 91 23.76 -17.68 0.32
CA ASN A 91 24.42 -18.84 0.91
C ASN A 91 24.40 -20.09 0.02
N GLU A 92 23.44 -20.20 -0.89
CA GLU A 92 23.35 -21.34 -1.80
C GLU A 92 24.15 -21.13 -3.09
N THR A 93 24.66 -22.21 -3.69
CA THR A 93 25.32 -22.12 -5.01
C THR A 93 24.36 -21.66 -6.09
N TYR A 94 23.11 -22.13 -5.99
CA TYR A 94 21.96 -21.73 -6.80
C TYR A 94 20.70 -22.12 -6.03
N VAL A 95 19.56 -21.53 -6.37
CA VAL A 95 18.26 -21.87 -5.80
C VAL A 95 17.28 -22.28 -6.91
N SER A 96 16.39 -23.23 -6.66
CA SER A 96 15.41 -23.64 -7.67
C SER A 96 14.39 -22.54 -7.92
N VAL A 97 13.94 -22.38 -9.17
CA VAL A 97 12.78 -21.51 -9.47
C VAL A 97 11.45 -22.08 -8.96
N ASP A 98 11.45 -23.34 -8.52
CA ASP A 98 10.30 -23.97 -7.86
C ASP A 98 10.23 -23.66 -6.37
N ASP A 99 11.33 -23.18 -5.77
CA ASP A 99 11.35 -22.78 -4.36
C ASP A 99 10.53 -21.51 -4.15
N VAL A 100 9.83 -21.44 -3.01
CA VAL A 100 8.96 -20.29 -2.72
C VAL A 100 9.82 -19.10 -2.33
N MET A 101 9.79 -18.07 -3.17
CA MET A 101 10.36 -16.75 -2.90
C MET A 101 9.27 -15.68 -2.95
N SER A 102 9.50 -14.58 -2.24
CA SER A 102 8.70 -13.38 -2.41
C SER A 102 8.96 -12.73 -3.77
N GLY A 103 8.12 -11.74 -4.11
CA GLY A 103 8.28 -10.99 -5.36
C GLY A 103 9.58 -10.19 -5.48
N CYS A 104 10.39 -10.09 -4.42
CA CYS A 104 11.66 -9.37 -4.47
C CYS A 104 12.67 -10.02 -5.41
N VAL A 105 12.59 -11.33 -5.67
CA VAL A 105 13.50 -12.01 -6.61
C VAL A 105 13.46 -11.37 -8.00
N HIS A 106 12.29 -10.91 -8.44
CA HIS A 106 12.15 -10.20 -9.71
C HIS A 106 12.82 -8.82 -9.69
N ILE A 107 12.77 -8.13 -8.56
CA ILE A 107 13.38 -6.82 -8.37
C ILE A 107 14.91 -6.97 -8.33
N LEU A 108 15.40 -7.95 -7.57
CA LEU A 108 16.82 -8.32 -7.53
C LEU A 108 17.34 -8.74 -8.91
N TYR A 109 16.53 -9.47 -9.70
CA TYR A 109 16.83 -9.75 -11.10
C TYR A 109 16.91 -8.50 -11.97
N SER A 110 15.95 -7.59 -11.83
CA SER A 110 15.93 -6.32 -12.58
C SER A 110 17.16 -5.45 -12.25
N LEU A 111 17.66 -5.56 -11.02
CA LEU A 111 18.90 -4.93 -10.56
C LEU A 111 20.16 -5.74 -10.88
N GLY A 112 20.04 -6.96 -11.41
CA GLY A 112 21.16 -7.84 -11.77
C GLY A 112 21.83 -8.58 -10.60
N TYR A 113 21.29 -8.48 -9.38
CA TYR A 113 21.80 -9.20 -8.20
C TYR A 113 21.49 -10.70 -8.24
N VAL A 114 20.46 -11.10 -8.98
CA VAL A 114 20.06 -12.50 -9.18
C VAL A 114 19.85 -12.72 -10.67
N LEU A 115 20.26 -13.86 -11.20
CA LEU A 115 20.11 -14.19 -12.62
C LEU A 115 19.45 -15.55 -12.77
N PRO A 116 18.36 -15.68 -13.56
CA PRO A 116 17.84 -16.97 -13.95
C PRO A 116 18.76 -17.57 -15.03
N VAL A 117 19.27 -18.78 -14.80
CA VAL A 117 20.17 -19.47 -15.73
C VAL A 117 19.71 -20.91 -15.96
N MET A 118 20.13 -21.49 -17.08
CA MET A 118 19.83 -22.87 -17.43
C MET A 118 20.80 -23.85 -16.75
N ASN A 119 20.33 -24.64 -15.78
CA ASN A 119 21.07 -25.78 -15.24
C ASN A 119 20.60 -27.07 -15.93
N GLY A 120 21.22 -27.40 -17.07
CA GLY A 120 20.76 -28.52 -17.90
C GLY A 120 19.39 -28.25 -18.53
N LYS A 121 18.33 -28.86 -17.99
CA LYS A 121 16.93 -28.66 -18.44
C LYS A 121 16.11 -27.78 -17.51
N GLU A 122 16.66 -27.44 -16.35
CA GLU A 122 15.98 -26.67 -15.31
C GLU A 122 16.46 -25.23 -15.34
N VAL A 123 15.64 -24.32 -14.81
CA VAL A 123 16.02 -22.93 -14.57
C VAL A 123 16.31 -22.79 -13.09
N VAL A 124 17.40 -22.12 -12.74
CA VAL A 124 17.78 -21.85 -11.36
C VAL A 124 18.15 -20.38 -11.20
N TYR A 125 17.96 -19.85 -9.99
CA TYR A 125 18.45 -18.54 -9.59
C TYR A 125 19.91 -18.63 -9.16
N VAL A 126 20.74 -17.73 -9.68
CA VAL A 126 22.15 -17.59 -9.29
C VAL A 126 22.41 -16.17 -8.84
N MET A 127 22.93 -16.03 -7.63
CA MET A 127 23.54 -14.78 -7.17
C MET A 127 25.01 -14.77 -7.61
N PRO A 128 25.46 -13.78 -8.41
CA PRO A 128 26.84 -13.71 -8.85
C PRO A 128 27.83 -13.66 -7.68
N GLU A 129 29.00 -14.29 -7.83
CA GLU A 129 30.01 -14.34 -6.75
C GLU A 129 30.43 -12.95 -6.27
N VAL A 130 30.54 -11.98 -7.19
CA VAL A 130 30.86 -10.58 -6.85
C VAL A 130 29.87 -9.95 -5.87
N VAL A 131 28.58 -10.35 -5.92
CA VAL A 131 27.54 -9.89 -5.00
C VAL A 131 27.70 -10.57 -3.65
N LYS A 132 28.03 -11.87 -3.64
CA LYS A 132 28.29 -12.63 -2.40
C LYS A 132 29.52 -12.10 -1.68
N GLU A 133 30.59 -11.83 -2.41
CA GLU A 133 31.80 -11.19 -1.89
C GLU A 133 31.49 -9.80 -1.32
N ALA A 134 30.72 -8.97 -2.05
CA ALA A 134 30.29 -7.67 -1.56
C ALA A 134 29.46 -7.81 -0.26
N TYR A 135 28.52 -8.76 -0.20
CA TYR A 135 27.72 -9.03 0.99
C TYR A 135 28.56 -9.48 2.20
N GLN A 136 29.51 -10.39 1.98
CA GLN A 136 30.43 -10.87 3.02
C GLN A 136 31.35 -9.76 3.54
N SER A 137 31.62 -8.73 2.74
CA SER A 137 32.44 -7.58 3.13
C SER A 137 31.69 -6.55 3.97
N ILE A 138 30.35 -6.62 4.03
CA ILE A 138 29.52 -5.69 4.82
C ILE A 138 29.64 -6.03 6.30
N ASP A 139 29.83 -5.00 7.13
CA ASP A 139 29.70 -5.12 8.58
C ASP A 139 28.23 -5.40 8.93
N GLN A 140 27.96 -6.63 9.37
CA GLN A 140 26.59 -7.09 9.65
C GLN A 140 25.95 -6.33 10.81
N ALA A 141 26.73 -5.86 11.79
CA ALA A 141 26.18 -5.10 12.91
C ALA A 141 25.76 -3.69 12.45
N ALA A 142 26.58 -3.05 11.61
CA ALA A 142 26.25 -1.76 11.03
C ALA A 142 25.05 -1.84 10.08
N LEU A 143 24.98 -2.88 9.25
CA LEU A 143 23.82 -3.13 8.37
C LEU A 143 22.54 -3.30 9.18
N GLU A 144 22.57 -4.08 10.27
CA GLU A 144 21.40 -4.28 11.13
C GLU A 144 20.93 -2.95 11.75
N GLU A 145 21.86 -2.15 12.28
CA GLU A 145 21.55 -0.83 12.84
C GLU A 145 20.94 0.11 11.78
N ALA A 146 21.51 0.12 10.56
CA ALA A 146 21.00 0.90 9.45
C ALA A 146 19.59 0.45 9.03
N LYS A 147 19.34 -0.87 8.97
CA LYS A 147 18.03 -1.44 8.66
C LYS A 147 16.98 -1.03 9.69
N VAL A 148 17.28 -1.18 10.98
CA VAL A 148 16.38 -0.76 12.07
C VAL A 148 16.02 0.72 11.92
N ARG A 149 17.00 1.59 11.59
CA ARG A 149 16.74 3.01 11.38
C ARG A 149 15.87 3.27 10.16
N VAL A 150 16.18 2.64 9.03
CA VAL A 150 15.42 2.78 7.77
C VAL A 150 13.99 2.30 7.92
N ASP A 151 13.78 1.16 8.59
CA ASP A 151 12.46 0.59 8.86
C ASP A 151 11.66 1.47 9.81
N LEU A 152 12.28 2.06 10.83
CA LEU A 152 11.63 3.02 11.73
C LEU A 152 11.19 4.28 10.98
N VAL A 153 12.06 4.88 10.16
CA VAL A 153 11.69 6.06 9.35
C VAL A 153 10.55 5.72 8.40
N TYR A 154 10.59 4.56 7.77
CA TYR A 154 9.54 4.12 6.87
C TYR A 154 8.21 3.83 7.59
N LEU A 155 8.25 3.29 8.81
CA LEU A 155 7.08 3.12 9.67
C LEU A 155 6.35 4.46 9.91
N TYR A 156 7.12 5.52 10.18
CA TYR A 156 6.56 6.87 10.31
C TYR A 156 5.95 7.35 9.00
N MET A 157 6.61 7.15 7.85
CA MET A 157 6.04 7.49 6.55
C MET A 157 4.68 6.81 6.32
N LYS A 158 4.60 5.50 6.59
CA LYS A 158 3.36 4.71 6.50
C LYS A 158 2.28 5.27 7.41
N ALA A 159 2.62 5.50 8.68
CA ALA A 159 1.67 6.02 9.66
C ALA A 159 1.05 7.35 9.21
N LEU A 160 1.87 8.27 8.69
CA LEU A 160 1.40 9.58 8.28
C LEU A 160 0.58 9.55 6.99
N VAL A 161 0.92 8.72 5.99
CA VAL A 161 0.05 8.58 4.82
C VAL A 161 -1.25 7.84 5.16
N ASN A 162 -1.24 6.93 6.14
CA ASN A 162 -2.47 6.29 6.62
C ASN A 162 -3.37 7.26 7.40
N LEU A 163 -2.78 8.24 8.11
CA LEU A 163 -3.52 9.30 8.82
C LEU A 163 -4.03 10.41 7.89
N TYR A 164 -3.25 10.78 6.86
CA TYR A 164 -3.48 12.01 6.09
C TYR A 164 -3.80 11.78 4.61
N GLY A 165 -3.52 10.59 4.07
CA GLY A 165 -3.58 10.27 2.64
C GLY A 165 -2.41 10.87 1.86
N VAL A 166 -2.21 12.18 2.00
CA VAL A 166 -1.06 12.94 1.47
C VAL A 166 -0.38 13.68 2.61
N CYS A 167 0.95 13.69 2.64
CA CYS A 167 1.75 14.28 3.71
C CYS A 167 2.95 15.03 3.17
N GLU A 168 3.18 16.24 3.67
CA GLU A 168 4.41 16.99 3.38
C GLU A 168 5.61 16.40 4.13
N PHE A 169 6.81 16.42 3.53
CA PHE A 169 8.03 15.94 4.18
C PHE A 169 8.35 16.66 5.49
N ASN A 170 8.05 17.95 5.59
CA ASN A 170 8.30 18.71 6.82
C ASN A 170 7.45 18.19 7.98
N GLN A 171 6.24 17.70 7.70
CA GLN A 171 5.39 17.10 8.72
C GLN A 171 5.97 15.76 9.21
N LEU A 172 6.52 14.93 8.30
CA LEU A 172 7.25 13.72 8.68
C LEU A 172 8.40 14.03 9.64
N ILE A 173 9.24 15.00 9.28
CA ILE A 173 10.41 15.39 10.09
C ILE A 173 9.96 15.91 11.46
N SER A 174 8.91 16.74 11.49
CA SER A 174 8.33 17.27 12.74
C SER A 174 7.85 16.16 13.67
N VAL A 175 7.06 15.22 13.17
CA VAL A 175 6.53 14.11 13.97
C VAL A 175 7.65 13.16 14.42
N PHE A 176 8.59 12.83 13.53
CA PHE A 176 9.70 11.95 13.86
C PHE A 176 10.58 12.54 14.98
N ASN A 177 11.01 13.80 14.81
CA ASN A 177 11.94 14.45 15.75
C ASN A 177 11.29 14.81 17.09
N GLN A 178 9.97 14.75 17.20
CA GLN A 178 9.28 14.87 18.49
C GLN A 178 9.53 13.65 19.39
N TYR A 179 9.72 12.46 18.80
CA TYR A 179 9.68 11.19 19.54
C TYR A 179 10.95 10.35 19.44
N GLU A 180 11.79 10.61 18.44
CA GLU A 180 12.96 9.80 18.12
C GLU A 180 14.25 10.62 18.11
N ALA A 181 15.33 9.93 18.46
CA ALA A 181 16.69 10.41 18.32
C ALA A 181 17.55 9.32 17.64
N PRO A 182 18.54 9.67 16.79
CA PRO A 182 18.87 11.02 16.34
C PRO A 182 17.78 11.62 15.45
N GLU A 183 17.79 12.96 15.31
CA GLU A 183 16.86 13.69 14.46
C GLU A 183 16.96 13.22 12.99
N LEU A 184 15.79 13.06 12.36
CA LEU A 184 15.64 12.78 10.95
C LEU A 184 15.92 14.03 10.13
N THR A 185 16.76 13.88 9.11
CA THR A 185 17.02 14.93 8.13
C THR A 185 16.18 14.72 6.87
N ALA A 186 15.97 15.79 6.09
CA ALA A 186 15.27 15.69 4.81
C ALA A 186 15.98 14.78 3.81
N GLU A 187 17.32 14.77 3.80
CA GLU A 187 18.13 13.90 2.95
C GLU A 187 17.97 12.43 3.33
N GLU A 188 18.03 12.11 4.63
CA GLU A 188 17.79 10.76 5.14
C GLU A 188 16.38 10.28 4.79
N ALA A 189 15.36 11.11 5.01
CA ALA A 189 13.98 10.78 4.66
C ALA A 189 13.81 10.49 3.16
N LEU A 190 14.40 11.29 2.28
CA LEU A 190 14.37 11.04 0.83
C LEU A 190 15.09 9.75 0.47
N ASN A 191 16.25 9.48 1.08
CA ASN A 191 17.01 8.26 0.84
C ASN A 191 16.22 7.01 1.26
N VAL A 192 15.55 7.04 2.42
CA VAL A 192 14.67 5.97 2.90
C VAL A 192 13.50 5.75 1.94
N LEU A 193 12.85 6.83 1.49
CA LEU A 193 11.73 6.71 0.55
C LEU A 193 12.16 6.05 -0.76
N PHE A 194 13.23 6.53 -1.40
CA PHE A 194 13.72 5.93 -2.65
C PHE A 194 14.20 4.48 -2.46
N CYS A 195 14.78 4.19 -1.31
CA CYS A 195 15.21 2.84 -0.94
C CYS A 195 14.01 1.88 -0.91
N LYS A 196 12.91 2.29 -0.27
CA LYS A 196 11.68 1.49 -0.16
C LYS A 196 10.86 1.45 -1.46
N LEU A 197 10.85 2.53 -2.24
CA LEU A 197 10.21 2.57 -3.58
C LEU A 197 10.81 1.55 -4.55
N THR A 198 12.11 1.27 -4.42
CA THR A 198 12.79 0.21 -5.21
C THR A 198 12.08 -1.14 -5.06
N PHE A 199 11.50 -1.40 -3.88
CA PHE A 199 10.80 -2.65 -3.55
C PHE A 199 9.27 -2.54 -3.53
N LYS A 200 8.73 -1.51 -4.20
CA LYS A 200 7.28 -1.24 -4.30
C LYS A 200 6.60 -1.07 -2.94
N GLY A 201 7.21 -0.30 -2.05
CA GLY A 201 6.58 0.03 -0.77
C GLY A 201 5.24 0.79 -0.90
N ASP A 202 4.42 0.73 0.14
CA ASP A 202 3.05 1.29 0.25
C ASP A 202 3.00 2.83 0.23
N VAL A 203 4.16 3.48 0.40
CA VAL A 203 4.31 4.94 0.37
C VAL A 203 4.92 5.37 -0.96
N GLN A 204 4.21 6.24 -1.66
CA GLN A 204 4.59 6.81 -2.95
C GLN A 204 5.03 8.27 -2.82
N SER A 205 5.59 8.82 -3.89
CA SER A 205 5.98 10.23 -3.98
C SER A 205 5.27 10.95 -5.11
N PHE A 206 4.67 12.10 -4.84
CA PHE A 206 4.15 13.01 -5.87
C PHE A 206 4.67 14.43 -5.62
N GLY A 207 5.63 14.87 -6.42
CA GLY A 207 6.35 16.13 -6.15
C GLY A 207 7.01 16.11 -4.77
N PRO A 208 6.76 17.11 -3.90
CA PRO A 208 7.30 17.17 -2.54
C PRO A 208 6.40 16.46 -1.50
N LEU A 209 5.48 15.58 -1.92
CA LEU A 209 4.53 14.91 -1.03
C LEU A 209 4.81 13.40 -0.94
N LEU A 210 4.64 12.87 0.26
CA LEU A 210 4.41 11.46 0.52
C LEU A 210 2.93 11.18 0.26
N VAL A 211 2.63 10.08 -0.43
CA VAL A 211 1.26 9.76 -0.86
C VAL A 211 0.99 8.29 -0.57
N SER A 212 -0.18 7.97 0.00
CA SER A 212 -0.66 6.60 0.09
C SER A 212 -0.86 6.04 -1.32
N ASP A 213 -0.30 4.86 -1.60
CA ASP A 213 -0.44 4.17 -2.88
C ASP A 213 -1.90 3.98 -3.33
N VAL A 214 -2.83 3.83 -2.38
CA VAL A 214 -4.28 3.73 -2.62
C VAL A 214 -4.82 4.91 -3.43
N LEU A 215 -4.29 6.12 -3.23
CA LEU A 215 -4.71 7.32 -3.98
C LEU A 215 -4.21 7.35 -5.42
N LEU A 216 -3.31 6.45 -5.80
CA LEU A 216 -2.71 6.40 -7.14
C LEU A 216 -3.21 5.22 -7.97
N ILE A 217 -4.13 4.41 -7.44
CA ILE A 217 -4.68 3.22 -8.14
C ILE A 217 -5.49 3.65 -9.38
N ASP A 218 -6.39 4.61 -9.22
CA ASP A 218 -7.30 5.03 -10.29
C ASP A 218 -6.75 6.22 -11.09
N SER A 219 -6.26 7.26 -10.40
CA SER A 219 -5.73 8.48 -11.03
C SER A 219 -4.85 9.28 -10.08
N GLU A 220 -3.70 9.75 -10.56
CA GLU A 220 -2.84 10.70 -9.84
C GLU A 220 -3.59 12.00 -9.45
N MET A 221 -4.72 12.31 -10.12
CA MET A 221 -5.54 13.47 -9.79
C MET A 221 -6.23 13.37 -8.42
N ASP A 222 -6.44 12.17 -7.87
CA ASP A 222 -7.09 12.01 -6.57
C ASP A 222 -6.19 12.52 -5.44
N ALA A 223 -4.87 12.27 -5.53
CA ALA A 223 -3.89 12.83 -4.61
C ALA A 223 -3.86 14.37 -4.69
N VAL A 224 -3.92 14.94 -5.90
CA VAL A 224 -3.98 16.39 -6.11
C VAL A 224 -5.25 17.00 -5.53
N ALA A 225 -6.41 16.39 -5.81
CA ALA A 225 -7.70 16.87 -5.32
C ALA A 225 -7.75 16.85 -3.78
N LEU A 226 -7.25 15.77 -3.16
CA LEU A 226 -7.16 15.69 -1.70
C LEU A 226 -6.22 16.77 -1.14
N TYR A 227 -5.04 16.95 -1.73
CA TYR A 227 -4.09 17.97 -1.30
C TYR A 227 -4.65 19.40 -1.40
N ASP A 228 -5.40 19.70 -2.46
CA ASP A 228 -6.07 20.99 -2.65
C ASP A 228 -7.18 21.21 -1.60
N MET A 229 -7.98 20.18 -1.30
CA MET A 229 -9.02 20.23 -0.26
C MET A 229 -8.47 20.41 1.16
N GLN A 230 -7.21 20.02 1.37
CA GLN A 230 -6.51 20.06 2.65
C GLN A 230 -5.74 21.38 2.88
N GLN A 231 -5.71 22.29 1.89
CA GLN A 231 -5.02 23.57 2.02
C GLN A 231 -5.47 24.33 3.28
N ASP A 232 -4.51 24.99 3.94
CA ASP A 232 -4.69 25.76 5.17
C ASP A 232 -5.18 24.98 6.41
N LYS A 233 -5.45 23.67 6.31
CA LYS A 233 -5.77 22.84 7.47
C LYS A 233 -4.50 22.42 8.22
N PRO A 234 -4.49 22.45 9.58
CA PRO A 234 -3.38 21.92 10.36
C PRO A 234 -3.37 20.38 10.27
N TYR A 235 -2.20 19.78 10.47
CA TYR A 235 -2.11 18.33 10.67
C TYR A 235 -2.50 17.97 12.09
N TYR A 236 -3.23 16.86 12.25
CA TYR A 236 -3.33 16.20 13.54
C TYR A 236 -1.95 15.67 13.94
N MET A 237 -1.45 15.99 15.14
CA MET A 237 -0.18 15.43 15.64
C MET A 237 -0.44 14.10 16.36
N PRO A 238 0.00 12.95 15.81
CA PRO A 238 -0.18 11.66 16.45
C PRO A 238 0.74 11.50 17.64
N THR A 239 0.30 10.70 18.61
CA THR A 239 1.14 10.12 19.66
C THR A 239 2.10 9.06 19.10
N LYS A 240 3.12 8.68 19.87
CA LYS A 240 4.06 7.62 19.44
C LYS A 240 3.34 6.29 19.25
N GLU A 241 2.37 5.98 20.12
CA GLU A 241 1.55 4.78 20.05
C GLU A 241 0.70 4.75 18.77
N GLU A 242 0.10 5.88 18.39
CA GLU A 242 -0.64 5.99 17.14
C GLU A 242 0.27 5.84 15.92
N VAL A 243 1.49 6.37 15.95
CA VAL A 243 2.46 6.12 14.87
C VAL A 243 2.70 4.62 14.69
N MET A 244 2.93 3.88 15.78
CA MET A 244 3.12 2.43 15.70
C MET A 244 1.87 1.71 15.15
N GLN A 245 0.68 2.13 15.59
CA GLN A 245 -0.60 1.55 15.17
C GLN A 245 -0.86 1.77 13.67
N PHE A 246 -0.71 3.01 13.20
CA PHE A 246 -0.98 3.35 11.80
C PHE A 246 0.17 2.92 10.87
N GLY A 247 1.41 2.78 11.36
CA GLY A 247 2.54 2.32 10.55
C GLY A 247 2.52 0.81 10.26
N THR A 248 1.76 0.03 11.03
CA THR A 248 1.62 -1.44 10.89
C THR A 248 0.28 -1.85 10.28
N ASP A 249 -0.41 -0.90 9.64
CA ASP A 249 -1.69 -1.06 8.91
C ASP A 249 -2.83 -1.67 9.74
N GLN A 250 -2.81 -1.51 11.07
CA GLN A 250 -3.89 -2.01 11.94
C GLN A 250 -5.14 -1.12 11.93
N GLY A 251 -5.07 0.06 11.30
CA GLY A 251 -6.14 1.05 11.33
C GLY A 251 -6.53 1.45 12.76
N GLU A 252 -7.67 2.12 12.90
CA GLU A 252 -8.21 2.47 14.22
C GLU A 252 -9.46 1.66 14.54
N TRP A 253 -9.41 0.91 15.65
CA TRP A 253 -10.58 0.23 16.21
C TRP A 253 -11.22 1.07 17.31
N THR A 254 -12.16 1.92 16.93
CA THR A 254 -12.87 2.77 17.89
C THR A 254 -13.96 1.99 18.61
N PRO A 255 -14.35 2.39 19.84
CA PRO A 255 -15.50 1.81 20.53
C PRO A 255 -16.80 1.87 19.71
N GLN A 256 -16.94 2.87 18.83
CA GLN A 256 -18.08 3.02 17.92
C GLN A 256 -18.04 1.99 16.79
N LEU A 257 -16.86 1.70 16.25
CA LEU A 257 -16.71 0.64 15.25
C LEU A 257 -16.96 -0.76 15.85
N GLU A 258 -16.56 -0.97 17.11
CA GLU A 258 -16.91 -2.16 17.86
C GLU A 258 -18.42 -2.30 18.07
N GLN A 259 -19.14 -1.19 18.30
CA GLN A 259 -20.60 -1.21 18.39
C GLN A 259 -21.26 -1.58 17.06
N VAL A 260 -20.72 -1.13 15.92
CA VAL A 260 -21.17 -1.56 14.59
C VAL A 260 -21.00 -3.07 14.44
N CYS A 261 -19.81 -3.60 14.75
CA CYS A 261 -19.52 -5.03 14.69
C CYS A 261 -20.49 -5.83 15.57
N LYS A 262 -20.64 -5.42 16.84
CA LYS A 262 -21.55 -6.07 17.79
C LYS A 262 -22.99 -6.06 17.29
N PHE A 263 -23.48 -4.92 16.81
CA PHE A 263 -24.84 -4.79 16.32
C PHE A 263 -25.13 -5.72 15.14
N ILE A 264 -24.21 -5.79 14.17
CA ILE A 264 -24.32 -6.72 13.02
C ILE A 264 -24.38 -8.16 13.54
N SER A 265 -23.48 -8.54 14.45
CA SER A 265 -23.41 -9.91 14.98
C SER A 265 -24.67 -10.34 15.75
N GLU A 266 -25.29 -9.42 16.49
CA GLU A 266 -26.43 -9.73 17.37
C GLU A 266 -27.79 -9.61 16.67
N ASN A 267 -27.90 -8.80 15.62
CA ASN A 267 -29.20 -8.42 15.05
C ASN A 267 -29.36 -8.66 13.54
N ILE A 268 -28.28 -9.03 12.84
CA ILE A 268 -28.29 -9.17 11.37
C ILE A 268 -27.71 -10.52 10.93
N CYS A 269 -26.53 -10.88 11.43
CA CYS A 269 -25.82 -12.08 11.02
C CYS A 269 -25.12 -12.71 12.23
N ASP A 270 -25.52 -13.93 12.61
CA ASP A 270 -24.91 -14.71 13.70
C ASP A 270 -23.54 -15.32 13.30
N ASP A 271 -22.70 -14.50 12.65
CA ASP A 271 -21.31 -14.79 12.35
C ASP A 271 -20.46 -13.56 12.71
N VAL A 272 -19.75 -13.69 13.83
CA VAL A 272 -18.88 -12.63 14.36
C VAL A 272 -17.74 -12.28 13.41
N ASN A 273 -17.26 -13.24 12.60
CA ASN A 273 -16.19 -12.96 11.65
C ASN A 273 -16.71 -12.09 10.50
N VAL A 274 -17.88 -12.41 9.95
CA VAL A 274 -18.52 -11.58 8.92
C VAL A 274 -18.82 -10.18 9.46
N ALA A 275 -19.34 -10.08 10.68
CA ALA A 275 -19.59 -8.79 11.31
C ALA A 275 -18.31 -7.95 11.49
N ARG A 276 -17.20 -8.61 11.89
CA ARG A 276 -15.89 -7.96 12.05
C ARG A 276 -15.30 -7.52 10.70
N GLU A 277 -15.41 -8.34 9.65
CA GLU A 277 -14.98 -7.99 8.30
C GLU A 277 -15.70 -6.75 7.78
N ILE A 278 -17.03 -6.69 7.93
CA ILE A 278 -17.83 -5.55 7.47
C ILE A 278 -17.47 -4.29 8.27
N ALA A 279 -17.34 -4.41 9.59
CA ALA A 279 -16.88 -3.28 10.41
C ALA A 279 -15.48 -2.80 10.00
N HIS A 280 -14.56 -3.71 9.67
CA HIS A 280 -13.23 -3.37 9.14
C HIS A 280 -13.30 -2.60 7.84
N GLU A 281 -14.08 -3.10 6.89
CA GLU A 281 -14.30 -2.45 5.60
C GLU A 281 -14.84 -1.03 5.80
N MET A 282 -15.76 -0.83 6.75
CA MET A 282 -16.29 0.50 7.06
C MET A 282 -15.25 1.41 7.70
N GLY A 283 -14.46 0.91 8.66
CA GLY A 283 -13.37 1.66 9.26
C GLY A 283 -12.38 2.17 8.20
N VAL A 284 -11.99 1.30 7.25
CA VAL A 284 -11.13 1.66 6.12
C VAL A 284 -11.83 2.65 5.18
N ALA A 285 -13.10 2.42 4.82
CA ALA A 285 -13.82 3.33 3.91
C ALA A 285 -13.98 4.75 4.50
N PHE A 286 -14.18 4.83 5.82
CA PHE A 286 -14.37 6.07 6.55
C PHE A 286 -13.13 6.94 6.62
N THR A 287 -11.92 6.39 6.47
CA THR A 287 -10.69 7.20 6.33
C THR A 287 -10.76 8.12 5.12
N TYR A 288 -11.42 7.66 4.06
CA TYR A 288 -11.60 8.43 2.83
C TYR A 288 -12.84 9.32 2.90
N LYS A 289 -14.03 8.74 3.12
CA LYS A 289 -15.30 9.49 3.25
C LYS A 289 -16.43 8.63 3.82
N TYR A 290 -17.53 9.27 4.21
CA TYR A 290 -18.72 8.56 4.64
C TYR A 290 -19.32 7.69 3.53
N GLN A 291 -19.27 6.37 3.69
CA GLN A 291 -19.77 5.39 2.72
C GLN A 291 -20.60 4.27 3.36
N ALA A 292 -21.48 4.59 4.30
CA ALA A 292 -22.30 3.60 5.02
C ALA A 292 -23.08 2.61 4.12
N LYS A 293 -23.40 2.99 2.86
CA LYS A 293 -24.02 2.08 1.89
C LYS A 293 -23.20 0.83 1.60
N LEU A 294 -21.87 0.88 1.75
CA LEU A 294 -21.00 -0.27 1.50
C LEU A 294 -21.27 -1.40 2.49
N ALA A 295 -21.58 -1.10 3.76
CA ALA A 295 -21.99 -2.11 4.72
C ALA A 295 -23.22 -2.91 4.24
N PHE A 296 -24.21 -2.23 3.67
CA PHE A 296 -25.41 -2.87 3.13
C PHE A 296 -25.10 -3.71 1.89
N MET A 297 -24.24 -3.21 1.00
CA MET A 297 -23.79 -3.97 -0.17
C MET A 297 -22.96 -5.21 0.24
N ALA A 298 -22.15 -5.09 1.29
CA ALA A 298 -21.35 -6.19 1.83
C ALA A 298 -22.22 -7.29 2.45
N LEU A 299 -23.33 -6.92 3.09
CA LEU A 299 -24.36 -7.86 3.56
C LEU A 299 -25.10 -8.52 2.40
N GLU A 300 -25.59 -7.72 1.44
CA GLU A 300 -26.34 -8.21 0.27
C GLU A 300 -25.52 -9.18 -0.59
N SER A 301 -24.23 -8.87 -0.84
CA SER A 301 -23.33 -9.73 -1.62
C SER A 301 -23.06 -11.09 -0.95
N ARG A 302 -23.26 -11.17 0.37
CA ARG A 302 -23.17 -12.42 1.16
C ARG A 302 -24.52 -13.13 1.31
N GLY A 303 -25.59 -12.60 0.69
CA GLY A 303 -26.94 -13.14 0.82
C GLY A 303 -27.58 -12.91 2.19
N ILE A 304 -27.09 -11.93 2.95
CA ILE A 304 -27.62 -11.60 4.28
C ILE A 304 -28.66 -10.50 4.12
N GLU A 305 -29.93 -10.84 4.39
CA GLU A 305 -31.05 -9.91 4.33
C GLU A 305 -31.28 -9.23 5.67
N ILE A 306 -31.54 -7.92 5.65
CA ILE A 306 -31.94 -7.19 6.85
C ILE A 306 -33.45 -7.34 7.05
N GLU A 307 -33.83 -8.02 8.13
CA GLU A 307 -35.22 -8.45 8.39
C GLU A 307 -36.24 -7.31 8.51
N SER A 308 -35.80 -6.10 8.89
CA SER A 308 -36.69 -4.96 9.04
C SER A 308 -36.05 -3.61 8.77
N TYR A 309 -36.89 -2.66 8.36
CA TYR A 309 -36.51 -1.26 8.18
C TYR A 309 -35.86 -0.66 9.45
N ASN A 310 -36.37 -1.01 10.63
CA ASN A 310 -35.87 -0.49 11.90
C ASN A 310 -34.44 -0.95 12.19
N VAL A 311 -34.11 -2.21 11.89
CA VAL A 311 -32.73 -2.72 12.03
C VAL A 311 -31.78 -2.01 11.07
N GLY A 312 -32.21 -1.79 9.82
CA GLY A 312 -31.43 -1.02 8.85
C GLY A 312 -31.19 0.43 9.26
N GLN A 313 -32.20 1.11 9.84
CA GLN A 313 -32.05 2.46 10.38
C GLN A 313 -31.10 2.51 11.58
N ALA A 314 -31.20 1.54 12.50
CA ALA A 314 -30.30 1.46 13.64
C ALA A 314 -28.83 1.26 13.21
N LEU A 315 -28.58 0.38 12.23
CA LEU A 315 -27.24 0.23 11.65
C LEU A 315 -26.73 1.54 11.04
N MET A 316 -27.56 2.26 10.28
CA MET A 316 -27.17 3.55 9.69
C MET A 316 -26.76 4.58 10.75
N ILE A 317 -27.45 4.63 11.90
CA ILE A 317 -27.11 5.51 13.01
C ILE A 317 -25.76 5.13 13.60
N LEU A 318 -25.52 3.84 13.84
CA LEU A 318 -24.23 3.36 14.36
C LEU A 318 -23.08 3.62 13.39
N LEU A 319 -23.32 3.47 12.09
CA LEU A 319 -22.32 3.78 11.06
C LEU A 319 -21.99 5.27 10.99
N MET A 320 -22.99 6.15 11.16
CA MET A 320 -22.75 7.59 11.26
C MET A 320 -21.93 7.93 12.52
N ASP A 321 -22.26 7.33 13.66
CA ASP A 321 -21.50 7.55 14.89
C ASP A 321 -20.05 7.05 14.73
N ALA A 322 -19.85 5.85 14.18
CA ALA A 322 -18.51 5.35 13.88
C ALA A 322 -17.71 6.26 12.94
N PHE A 323 -18.35 6.85 11.93
CA PHE A 323 -17.70 7.82 11.04
C PHE A 323 -17.30 9.11 11.75
N ASN A 324 -18.12 9.63 12.67
CA ASN A 324 -17.80 10.85 13.41
C ASN A 324 -16.55 10.71 14.29
N TYR A 325 -16.26 9.49 14.75
CA TYR A 325 -15.07 9.12 15.52
C TYR A 325 -13.92 8.57 14.67
N ALA A 326 -14.11 8.39 13.37
CA ALA A 326 -13.05 7.98 12.46
C ALA A 326 -12.15 9.18 12.13
N ARG A 327 -10.85 8.93 12.02
CA ARG A 327 -9.91 9.88 11.45
C ARG A 327 -10.06 9.90 9.94
N THR A 328 -10.09 11.10 9.34
CA THR A 328 -10.27 11.22 7.89
C THR A 328 -9.10 11.93 7.23
N TRP A 329 -8.80 11.54 5.99
CA TRP A 329 -7.79 12.20 5.19
C TRP A 329 -8.19 13.64 4.87
N GLU A 330 -9.44 13.90 4.52
CA GLU A 330 -9.93 15.27 4.23
C GLU A 330 -9.65 16.24 5.40
N SER A 331 -9.65 15.74 6.63
CA SER A 331 -9.39 16.51 7.84
C SER A 331 -7.95 16.40 8.34
N LYS A 332 -6.99 15.91 7.53
CA LYS A 332 -5.59 15.68 7.94
C LYS A 332 -5.47 14.90 9.26
N GLY A 333 -6.26 13.83 9.38
CA GLY A 333 -6.19 12.87 10.48
C GLY A 333 -6.96 13.27 11.74
N PHE A 334 -7.70 14.38 11.74
CA PHE A 334 -8.64 14.70 12.81
C PHE A 334 -9.91 13.85 12.72
N ARG A 335 -10.63 13.70 13.83
CA ARG A 335 -11.99 13.17 13.84
C ARG A 335 -12.99 14.32 13.72
N GLN A 336 -14.21 14.06 13.27
CA GLN A 336 -15.24 15.11 13.22
C GLN A 336 -15.53 15.65 14.62
N VAL A 337 -15.57 14.76 15.62
CA VAL A 337 -15.78 15.14 17.03
C VAL A 337 -14.67 16.05 17.58
N ASP A 338 -13.44 15.96 17.07
CA ASP A 338 -12.34 16.83 17.49
C ASP A 338 -12.55 18.28 16.99
N GLN A 339 -13.13 18.42 15.81
CA GLN A 339 -13.39 19.72 15.17
C GLN A 339 -14.63 20.41 15.75
N GLU A 340 -15.66 19.65 16.11
CA GLU A 340 -16.83 20.16 16.81
C GLU A 340 -16.48 20.69 18.21
N ALA A 341 -15.65 19.97 18.96
CA ALA A 341 -15.18 20.41 20.28
C ALA A 341 -14.43 21.76 20.24
N THR A 342 -13.73 22.04 19.14
CA THR A 342 -13.03 23.31 18.91
C THR A 342 -14.00 24.45 18.55
N SER A 343 -15.12 24.13 17.88
CA SER A 343 -16.15 25.08 17.45
C SER A 343 -17.12 25.49 18.58
N LEU A 344 -17.21 24.70 19.66
CA LEU A 344 -18.06 24.98 20.83
C LEU A 344 -17.56 26.14 21.70
N ASN A 345 -16.33 26.64 21.48
CA ASN A 345 -15.85 27.84 22.14
C ASN A 345 -16.33 29.14 21.46
N ASP A 346 -16.94 29.08 20.27
CA ASP A 346 -17.33 30.25 19.48
C ASP A 346 -18.72 30.16 18.79
N ALA A 347 -19.67 29.37 19.28
CA ALA A 347 -21.10 29.61 19.01
C ALA A 347 -22.02 28.70 19.83
N GLN A 348 -23.05 29.30 20.43
CA GLN A 348 -24.19 28.59 21.00
C GLN A 348 -24.99 27.85 19.92
N SER A 349 -25.31 26.59 20.23
CA SER A 349 -26.27 25.67 19.59
C SER A 349 -26.13 25.43 18.09
N ASN A 350 -25.87 24.17 17.72
CA ASN A 350 -26.58 23.57 16.61
C ASN A 350 -26.75 22.06 16.83
N GLN A 351 -27.98 21.61 16.58
CA GLN A 351 -28.39 20.22 16.61
C GLN A 351 -27.61 19.41 15.57
N VAL A 352 -27.37 18.14 15.88
CA VAL A 352 -26.90 17.09 14.97
C VAL A 352 -27.60 17.23 13.62
N VAL A 353 -26.90 17.75 12.61
CA VAL A 353 -27.40 17.79 11.23
C VAL A 353 -27.18 16.39 10.66
N VAL A 354 -28.16 15.52 10.85
CA VAL A 354 -28.28 14.30 10.03
C VAL A 354 -28.44 14.78 8.59
N PRO A 355 -27.56 14.41 7.64
CA PRO A 355 -27.86 14.61 6.24
C PRO A 355 -29.10 13.77 5.95
N MET A 356 -30.25 14.42 5.78
CA MET A 356 -31.45 13.79 5.25
C MET A 356 -31.12 13.33 3.83
N ILE A 357 -30.64 12.10 3.68
CA ILE A 357 -30.85 11.37 2.44
C ILE A 357 -32.37 11.20 2.39
N ASN A 358 -33.01 12.03 1.59
CA ASN A 358 -34.44 11.90 1.32
C ASN A 358 -34.68 10.42 0.98
N PRO A 359 -35.49 9.68 1.75
CA PRO A 359 -35.90 8.37 1.31
C PRO A 359 -36.50 8.59 -0.06
N MET A 360 -35.97 7.89 -1.07
CA MET A 360 -36.58 7.87 -2.39
C MET A 360 -38.00 7.40 -2.14
N LYS A 361 -38.95 8.34 -2.11
CA LYS A 361 -40.36 8.01 -1.96
C LYS A 361 -40.63 7.15 -3.18
N SER A 362 -40.72 5.84 -2.99
CA SER A 362 -41.43 5.01 -3.94
C SER A 362 -42.86 5.55 -3.90
N THR A 363 -43.17 6.49 -4.79
CA THR A 363 -44.54 6.83 -5.10
C THR A 363 -45.17 5.49 -5.46
N LYS A 364 -46.04 4.98 -4.58
CA LYS A 364 -46.79 3.76 -4.85
C LYS A 364 -47.65 4.05 -6.06
N VAL A 365 -47.16 3.70 -7.25
CA VAL A 365 -47.89 3.89 -8.49
C VAL A 365 -49.16 3.06 -8.40
N GLY A 366 -50.30 3.72 -8.48
CA GLY A 366 -51.60 3.07 -8.40
C GLY A 366 -51.74 2.02 -9.51
N ARG A 367 -52.37 0.87 -9.23
CA ARG A 367 -52.51 -0.24 -10.18
C ARG A 367 -53.11 0.17 -11.54
N ASN A 368 -53.88 1.25 -11.58
CA ASN A 368 -54.51 1.82 -12.78
C ASN A 368 -53.87 3.12 -13.29
N GLU A 369 -52.84 3.65 -12.64
CA GLU A 369 -52.11 4.86 -13.06
C GLU A 369 -51.21 4.58 -14.27
N PRO A 370 -50.80 5.62 -15.02
CA PRO A 370 -49.81 5.50 -16.07
C PRO A 370 -48.52 4.87 -15.55
N CYS A 371 -47.97 3.92 -16.31
CA CYS A 371 -46.76 3.21 -15.92
C CYS A 371 -45.54 4.15 -15.99
N PRO A 372 -44.67 4.19 -14.96
CA PRO A 372 -43.53 5.11 -14.89
C PRO A 372 -42.42 4.80 -15.91
N CYS A 373 -42.50 3.67 -16.64
CA CYS A 373 -41.61 3.35 -17.75
C CYS A 373 -42.02 4.00 -19.08
N GLU A 374 -42.94 4.97 -19.05
CA GLU A 374 -43.44 5.76 -20.19
C GLU A 374 -44.01 4.94 -21.36
N SER A 375 -44.40 3.69 -21.12
CA SER A 375 -44.94 2.80 -22.16
C SER A 375 -46.34 3.17 -22.66
N GLY A 376 -46.95 4.24 -22.12
CA GLY A 376 -48.33 4.66 -22.40
C GLY A 376 -49.40 3.72 -21.83
N LYS A 377 -49.03 2.66 -21.11
CA LYS A 377 -49.96 1.67 -20.53
C LYS A 377 -50.19 1.93 -19.04
N LYS A 378 -51.32 1.45 -18.50
CA LYS A 378 -51.56 1.41 -17.04
C LYS A 378 -50.58 0.44 -16.36
N TYR A 379 -50.13 0.76 -15.14
CA TYR A 379 -49.09 0.01 -14.41
C TYR A 379 -49.32 -1.52 -14.39
N LYS A 380 -50.55 -1.98 -14.07
CA LYS A 380 -50.91 -3.42 -14.05
C LYS A 380 -50.81 -4.16 -15.39
N LYS A 381 -50.68 -3.45 -16.51
CA LYS A 381 -50.56 -4.03 -17.85
C LYS A 381 -49.15 -3.89 -18.44
N CYS A 382 -48.19 -3.41 -17.65
CA CYS A 382 -46.80 -3.22 -18.06
C CYS A 382 -45.83 -3.72 -16.97
N CYS A 383 -45.22 -2.83 -16.18
CA CYS A 383 -44.25 -3.19 -15.16
C CYS A 383 -44.86 -3.87 -13.92
N GLY A 384 -46.17 -3.75 -13.68
CA GLY A 384 -46.86 -4.40 -12.56
C GLY A 384 -47.49 -5.75 -12.93
N ARG A 385 -46.82 -6.53 -13.79
CA ARG A 385 -47.22 -7.89 -14.17
C ARG A 385 -46.60 -8.93 -13.25
#